data_AF-A0A958Q9K5-F1
#
_entry.id   AF-A0A958Q9K5-F1
#
_cell.length_a   1.000
_cell.length_b   1.000
_cell.length_c   1.000
_cell.angle_alpha   90.00
_cell.angle_beta   90.00
_cell.angle_gamma   90.00
#
_symmetry.space_group_name_H-M   'P 1'
#
loop_
_entity.id
_entity.type
_entity.pdbx_description
1 polymer ?
#
loop_
_entity_poly.entity_id
_entity_poly.type
_entity_poly.pdbx_seq_one_letter_code
_entity_poly.pdbx_strand_id
1 'polypeptide(L)'
;SYAWLPMRWFSAYPEELTWMSAVLFGGGIVIFMMALWEYYHKLREQFEPVHAEAAKQPQASLGKIITVVLYLIAMNILFSLDSVFAAVAMMNINTEFWWMVSAILLASIIMIFGMIPISAIIARNKHFGVLMLTILAVIGTKLLVDGTGSHFSNGLLIFIICVLLINDAAQALIDRAAATPKNSKA
;
A
#
# COMPACT_ATOMS: atom_id res chain seq x y z
N SER A 1 -11.57 -3.11 -37.11
CA SER A 1 -12.03 -3.92 -35.97
C SER A 1 -10.94 -3.97 -34.91
N TYR A 2 -10.94 -3.04 -33.95
CA TYR A 2 -9.98 -2.98 -32.85
C TYR A 2 -10.74 -3.13 -31.52
N ALA A 3 -11.16 -4.35 -31.22
CA ALA A 3 -11.89 -4.69 -29.98
C ALA A 3 -10.96 -4.92 -28.77
N TRP A 4 -9.66 -4.63 -28.91
CA TRP A 4 -8.63 -4.97 -27.92
C TRP A 4 -8.36 -3.89 -26.86
N LEU A 5 -8.80 -2.65 -27.09
CA LEU A 5 -8.79 -1.58 -26.10
C LEU A 5 -10.21 -1.43 -25.58
N PRO A 6 -10.58 -2.03 -24.44
CA PRO A 6 -11.84 -1.68 -23.81
C PRO A 6 -11.79 -0.19 -23.49
N MET A 7 -12.46 0.63 -24.31
CA MET A 7 -12.67 2.06 -24.13
C MET A 7 -13.66 2.31 -22.98
N ARG A 8 -13.38 1.73 -21.81
CA ARG A 8 -14.09 1.92 -20.53
C ARG A 8 -13.15 2.57 -19.50
N TRP A 9 -12.20 3.36 -19.99
CA TRP A 9 -11.33 4.19 -19.13
C TRP A 9 -12.14 5.23 -18.36
N PHE A 10 -13.33 5.60 -18.89
CA PHE A 10 -14.27 6.52 -18.27
C PHE A 10 -15.66 5.88 -18.21
N SER A 11 -16.24 5.83 -17.02
CA SER A 11 -17.61 5.37 -16.80
C SER A 11 -18.57 6.52 -17.06
N ALA A 12 -19.54 6.33 -17.95
CA ALA A 12 -20.42 7.39 -18.46
C ALA A 12 -21.66 7.66 -17.59
N TYR A 13 -21.88 6.92 -16.49
CA TYR A 13 -23.07 7.08 -15.66
C TYR A 13 -22.70 7.25 -14.18
N PRO A 14 -23.20 8.31 -13.51
CA PRO A 14 -23.18 8.37 -12.05
C PRO A 14 -24.19 7.34 -11.50
N GLU A 15 -23.71 6.43 -10.66
CA GLU A 15 -24.58 5.49 -9.93
C GLU A 15 -25.20 6.17 -8.71
N GLU A 16 -26.31 5.61 -8.24
CA GLU A 16 -26.98 6.05 -7.02
C GLU A 16 -26.06 5.93 -5.81
N LEU A 17 -26.01 6.96 -4.98
CA LEU A 17 -25.22 6.98 -3.76
C LEU A 17 -25.75 5.90 -2.80
N THR A 18 -25.01 4.81 -2.64
CA THR A 18 -25.40 3.71 -1.75
C THR A 18 -24.66 3.81 -0.41
N TRP A 19 -25.15 3.09 0.61
CA TRP A 19 -24.43 2.94 1.88
C TRP A 19 -23.00 2.39 1.67
N MET A 20 -22.79 1.62 0.60
CA MET A 20 -21.48 1.11 0.20
C MET A 20 -20.55 2.22 -0.26
N SER A 21 -21.05 3.23 -0.98
CA SER A 21 -20.26 4.42 -1.34
C SER A 21 -19.72 5.14 -0.11
N ALA A 22 -20.51 5.24 0.97
CA ALA A 22 -20.05 5.82 2.23
C ALA A 22 -18.95 4.98 2.91
N VAL A 23 -19.07 3.65 2.87
CA VAL A 23 -18.07 2.72 3.39
C VAL A 23 -16.77 2.78 2.57
N LEU A 24 -16.87 2.84 1.25
CA LEU A 24 -15.71 3.00 0.35
C LEU A 24 -15.02 4.34 0.55
N PHE A 25 -15.79 5.43 0.66
CA PHE A 25 -15.25 6.76 0.91
C PHE A 25 -14.54 6.84 2.25
N GLY A 26 -15.19 6.36 3.33
CA GLY A 26 -14.60 6.33 4.66
C GLY A 26 -13.36 5.43 4.73
N GLY A 27 -13.43 4.23 4.15
CA GLY A 27 -12.30 3.31 4.06
C GLY A 27 -11.13 3.88 3.28
N GLY A 28 -11.40 4.52 2.15
CA GLY A 28 -10.40 5.21 1.34
C GLY A 28 -9.70 6.33 2.10
N ILE A 29 -10.43 7.14 2.88
CA ILE A 29 -9.83 8.21 3.70
C ILE A 29 -8.88 7.62 4.72
N VAL A 30 -9.30 6.57 5.41
CA VAL A 30 -8.51 5.90 6.43
C VAL A 30 -7.22 5.33 5.82
N ILE A 31 -7.32 4.59 4.72
CA ILE A 31 -6.17 4.02 4.01
C ILE A 31 -5.22 5.11 3.51
N PHE A 32 -5.77 6.15 2.88
CA PHE A 32 -4.97 7.24 2.32
C PHE A 32 -4.23 8.02 3.42
N MET A 33 -4.90 8.31 4.54
CA MET A 33 -4.29 8.99 5.68
C MET A 33 -3.20 8.13 6.34
N MET A 34 -3.42 6.81 6.44
CA MET A 34 -2.40 5.87 6.94
C MET A 34 -1.17 5.86 6.03
N ALA A 35 -1.36 5.78 4.71
CA ALA A 35 -0.26 5.82 3.75
C ALA A 35 0.55 7.12 3.86
N LEU A 36 -0.13 8.27 4.00
CA LEU A 36 0.50 9.57 4.23
C LEU A 36 1.27 9.63 5.55
N TRP A 37 0.67 9.15 6.64
CA TRP A 37 1.27 9.18 7.96
C TRP A 37 2.55 8.33 8.01
N GLU A 38 2.49 7.12 7.45
CA GLU A 38 3.63 6.21 7.35
C GLU A 38 4.72 6.78 6.42
N TYR A 39 4.32 7.41 5.31
CA TYR A 39 5.26 8.12 4.44
C TYR A 39 5.98 9.26 5.18
N TYR A 40 5.25 10.07 5.95
CA TYR A 40 5.83 11.12 6.79
C TYR A 40 6.80 10.58 7.84
N HIS A 41 6.47 9.46 8.49
CA HIS A 41 7.36 8.80 9.45
C HIS A 41 8.66 8.33 8.79
N LYS A 42 8.57 7.66 7.63
CA LYS A 42 9.75 7.22 6.88
C LYS A 42 10.62 8.37 6.39
N LEU A 43 10.02 9.48 5.96
CA LEU A 43 10.77 10.68 5.60
C LEU A 43 11.53 11.21 6.83
N ARG A 44 10.84 11.34 7.97
CA ARG A 44 11.46 11.86 9.19
C ARG A 44 12.63 10.98 9.68
N GLU A 45 12.50 9.66 9.59
CA GLU A 45 13.59 8.73 9.89
C GLU A 45 14.81 8.89 8.96
N GLN A 46 14.63 9.37 7.74
CA GLN A 46 15.74 9.65 6.81
C GLN A 46 16.37 11.03 7.00
N PHE A 47 15.59 12.03 7.44
CA PHE A 47 16.04 13.41 7.59
C PHE A 47 16.51 13.78 9.00
N GLU A 48 16.13 13.05 10.04
CA GLU A 48 16.80 13.16 11.33
C GLU A 48 18.14 12.41 11.24
N PRO A 49 19.29 13.11 11.22
CA PRO A 49 20.55 12.43 11.48
C PRO A 49 20.39 11.77 12.83
N VAL A 50 20.84 10.52 12.96
CA VAL A 50 21.05 9.88 14.25
C VAL A 50 22.00 10.80 15.03
N HIS A 51 21.45 11.76 15.77
CA HIS A 51 22.18 12.53 16.74
C HIS A 51 22.58 11.53 17.81
N ALA A 52 23.82 11.06 17.71
CA ALA A 52 24.78 10.94 18.79
C ALA A 52 24.22 10.78 20.21
N GLU A 53 23.35 9.80 20.44
CA GLU A 53 23.08 9.23 21.76
C GLU A 53 23.27 7.71 21.72
N ALA A 54 24.45 7.30 21.27
CA ALA A 54 25.03 6.00 21.63
C ALA A 54 25.53 5.96 23.10
N ALA A 55 25.03 6.83 23.98
CA ALA A 55 25.45 6.92 25.37
C ALA A 55 24.25 7.21 26.28
N LYS A 56 23.48 6.15 26.51
CA LYS A 56 22.46 5.89 27.54
C LYS A 56 21.23 5.33 26.84
N GLN A 57 21.04 4.02 26.95
CA GLN A 57 19.71 3.44 26.78
C GLN A 57 18.77 4.23 27.69
N PRO A 58 17.84 5.07 27.19
CA PRO A 58 16.75 5.51 28.01
C PRO A 58 15.94 4.24 28.22
N GLN A 59 15.99 3.69 29.43
CA GLN A 59 15.15 2.58 29.85
C GLN A 59 13.76 2.84 29.27
N ALA A 60 13.32 2.00 28.33
CA ALA A 60 12.08 2.23 27.61
C ALA A 60 10.97 2.33 28.65
N SER A 61 10.54 3.56 28.94
CA SER A 61 9.50 3.81 29.92
C SER A 61 8.31 2.95 29.55
N LEU A 62 7.68 2.30 30.53
CA LEU A 62 6.48 1.51 30.31
C LEU A 62 5.43 2.29 29.49
N GLY A 63 5.38 3.62 29.65
CA GLY A 63 4.55 4.50 28.83
C GLY A 63 4.88 4.49 27.34
N LYS A 64 6.17 4.53 26.96
CA LYS A 64 6.60 4.44 25.55
C LYS A 64 6.27 3.08 24.95
N ILE A 65 6.46 2.00 25.71
CA ILE A 65 6.12 0.64 25.26
C ILE A 65 4.61 0.53 25.00
N ILE A 66 3.78 1.03 25.91
CA ILE A 66 2.32 1.02 25.75
C ILE A 66 1.90 1.81 24.51
N THR A 67 2.46 3.00 24.27
CA THR A 67 2.17 3.80 23.08
C THR A 67 2.54 3.06 21.79
N VAL A 68 3.71 2.42 21.75
CA VAL A 68 4.15 1.64 20.58
C VAL A 68 3.25 0.43 20.36
N VAL A 69 2.89 -0.30 21.42
CA VAL A 69 1.97 -1.45 21.32
C VAL A 69 0.60 -1.02 20.81
N LEU A 70 0.05 0.07 21.35
CA LEU A 70 -1.25 0.60 20.90
C LEU A 70 -1.20 1.02 19.42
N TYR A 71 -0.10 1.65 18.99
CA TYR A 71 0.12 2.01 17.59
C TYR A 71 0.18 0.76 16.69
N LEU A 72 0.93 -0.28 17.08
CA LEU A 72 1.03 -1.52 16.31
C LEU A 72 -0.32 -2.22 16.20
N ILE A 73 -1.12 -2.26 17.27
CA ILE A 73 -2.47 -2.83 17.23
C ILE A 73 -3.37 -2.03 16.29
N ALA A 74 -3.36 -0.70 16.41
CA ALA A 74 -4.13 0.18 15.53
C ALA A 74 -3.75 -0.03 14.06
N MET A 75 -2.45 -0.04 13.75
CA MET A 75 -1.96 -0.26 12.38
C MET A 75 -2.28 -1.66 11.86
N ASN A 76 -2.26 -2.69 12.69
CA ASN A 76 -2.65 -4.04 12.27
C ASN A 76 -4.15 -4.13 11.92
N ILE A 77 -5.01 -3.47 12.71
CA ILE A 77 -6.45 -3.36 12.39
C ILE A 77 -6.63 -2.64 11.04
N LEU A 78 -5.97 -1.50 10.85
CA LEU A 78 -6.06 -0.74 9.60
C LEU A 78 -5.56 -1.55 8.39
N PHE A 79 -4.47 -2.29 8.55
CA PHE A 79 -3.92 -3.15 7.49
C PHE A 79 -4.82 -4.34 7.17
N SER A 80 -5.49 -4.92 8.18
CA SER A 80 -6.51 -5.95 7.95
C SER A 80 -7.70 -5.43 7.14
N LEU A 81 -8.08 -4.17 7.35
CA LEU A 81 -9.18 -3.51 6.64
C LEU A 81 -8.81 -3.16 5.19
N ASP A 82 -7.54 -2.88 4.90
CA ASP A 82 -7.05 -2.58 3.55
C ASP A 82 -7.39 -3.72 2.57
N SER A 83 -7.14 -4.97 2.97
CA SER A 83 -7.48 -6.15 2.16
C SER A 83 -8.98 -6.26 1.82
N VAL A 84 -9.84 -5.85 2.75
CA VAL A 84 -11.30 -5.86 2.58
C VAL A 84 -11.72 -4.75 1.61
N PHE A 85 -11.24 -3.53 1.82
CA PHE A 85 -11.58 -2.40 0.97
C PHE A 85 -11.07 -2.58 -0.46
N ALA A 86 -9.85 -3.08 -0.64
CA ALA A 86 -9.31 -3.39 -1.97
C ALA A 86 -10.16 -4.46 -2.69
N ALA A 87 -10.60 -5.50 -1.99
CA ALA A 87 -11.42 -6.55 -2.56
C ALA A 87 -12.82 -6.06 -2.94
N VAL A 88 -13.47 -5.30 -2.05
CA VAL A 88 -14.80 -4.71 -2.31
C VAL A 88 -14.76 -3.72 -3.48
N ALA A 89 -13.67 -2.98 -3.63
CA ALA A 89 -13.52 -2.05 -4.74
C ALA A 89 -13.40 -2.74 -6.11
N MET A 90 -12.95 -4.00 -6.14
CA MET A 90 -12.72 -4.74 -7.38
C MET A 90 -13.87 -5.70 -7.73
N MET A 91 -14.62 -6.18 -6.75
CA MET A 91 -15.57 -7.29 -6.91
C MET A 91 -17.02 -6.87 -6.66
N ASN A 92 -17.92 -7.37 -7.50
CA ASN A 92 -19.36 -7.14 -7.30
C ASN A 92 -19.89 -8.04 -6.17
N ILE A 93 -20.18 -7.44 -5.02
CA ILE A 93 -20.66 -8.15 -3.82
C ILE A 93 -21.89 -9.03 -4.09
N ASN A 94 -22.82 -8.58 -4.95
CA ASN A 94 -24.11 -9.25 -5.14
C ASN A 94 -24.02 -10.62 -5.81
N THR A 95 -22.94 -10.93 -6.53
CA THR A 95 -22.79 -12.22 -7.23
C THR A 95 -21.64 -13.05 -6.68
N GLU A 96 -20.65 -12.40 -6.03
CA GLU A 96 -19.36 -13.04 -5.71
C GLU A 96 -18.94 -12.89 -4.24
N PHE A 97 -19.86 -12.54 -3.34
CA PHE A 97 -19.56 -12.36 -1.90
C PHE A 97 -18.74 -13.51 -1.29
N TRP A 98 -19.10 -14.77 -1.60
CA TRP A 98 -18.38 -15.95 -1.10
C TRP A 98 -16.92 -15.98 -1.58
N TRP A 99 -16.68 -15.63 -2.85
CA TRP A 99 -15.33 -15.57 -3.40
C TRP A 99 -14.50 -14.43 -2.81
N MET A 100 -15.13 -13.28 -2.55
CA MET A 100 -14.48 -12.15 -1.87
C MET A 100 -14.00 -12.55 -0.47
N VAL A 101 -14.87 -13.17 0.33
CA VAL A 101 -14.53 -13.62 1.69
C VAL A 101 -13.43 -14.69 1.65
N SER A 102 -13.54 -15.68 0.76
CA SER A 102 -12.50 -16.70 0.59
C SER A 102 -11.15 -16.10 0.18
N ALA A 103 -11.14 -15.11 -0.73
CA ALA A 103 -9.93 -14.44 -1.16
C ALA A 103 -9.26 -13.64 -0.02
N ILE A 104 -10.04 -12.91 0.78
CA ILE A 104 -9.53 -12.15 1.93
C ILE A 104 -8.92 -13.08 2.98
N LEU A 105 -9.59 -14.18 3.31
CA LEU A 105 -9.08 -15.17 4.26
C LEU A 105 -7.79 -15.82 3.75
N LEU A 106 -7.76 -16.22 2.47
CA LEU A 106 -6.57 -16.79 1.86
C LEU A 106 -5.41 -15.80 1.83
N ALA A 107 -5.65 -14.55 1.44
CA ALA A 107 -4.66 -13.48 1.44
C ALA A 107 -4.11 -13.23 2.85
N SER A 108 -4.98 -13.23 3.87
CA SER A 108 -4.58 -13.06 5.28
C SER A 108 -3.67 -14.19 5.75
N ILE A 109 -3.96 -15.44 5.38
CA ILE A 109 -3.09 -16.59 5.67
C ILE A 109 -1.73 -16.39 5.01
N ILE A 110 -1.70 -16.09 3.71
CA ILE A 110 -0.47 -15.86 2.95
C ILE A 110 0.34 -14.72 3.58
N MET A 111 -0.31 -13.66 4.04
CA MET A 111 0.31 -12.50 4.66
C MET A 111 0.98 -12.84 6.02
N ILE A 112 0.33 -13.67 6.85
CA ILE A 112 0.90 -14.14 8.12
C ILE A 112 2.18 -14.96 7.87
N PHE A 113 2.13 -15.92 6.95
CA PHE A 113 3.30 -16.74 6.62
C PHE A 113 4.37 -15.94 5.84
N GLY A 114 3.94 -14.97 5.04
CA GLY A 114 4.79 -14.14 4.19
C GLY A 114 5.50 -13.00 4.91
N MET A 115 5.05 -12.59 6.10
CA MET A 115 5.63 -11.45 6.82
C MET A 115 7.13 -11.59 7.06
N ILE A 116 7.60 -12.80 7.41
CA ILE A 116 9.02 -13.06 7.69
C ILE A 116 9.89 -12.83 6.44
N PRO A 117 9.66 -13.51 5.29
CA PRO A 117 10.44 -13.26 4.09
C PRO A 117 10.25 -11.84 3.52
N ILE A 118 9.05 -11.27 3.60
CA ILE A 118 8.77 -9.91 3.14
C ILE A 118 9.60 -8.90 3.95
N SER A 119 9.68 -9.04 5.27
CA SER A 119 10.47 -8.14 6.12
C SER A 119 11.96 -8.17 5.79
N ALA A 120 12.52 -9.35 5.45
CA ALA A 120 13.91 -9.50 5.04
C ALA A 120 14.19 -8.82 3.69
N ILE A 121 13.24 -8.85 2.74
CA ILE A 121 13.36 -8.19 1.45
C ILE A 121 13.35 -6.66 1.62
N ILE A 122 12.44 -6.15 2.45
CA ILE A 122 12.32 -4.71 2.74
C ILE A 122 13.60 -4.21 3.44
N ALA A 123 14.12 -4.96 4.42
CA ALA A 123 15.35 -4.59 5.12
C ALA A 123 16.58 -4.51 4.19
N ARG A 124 16.60 -5.34 3.14
CA ARG A 124 17.70 -5.37 2.18
C ARG A 124 17.62 -4.25 1.14
N ASN A 125 16.40 -3.79 0.81
CA ASN A 125 16.15 -2.81 -0.25
C ASN A 125 15.15 -1.74 0.22
N LYS A 126 15.65 -0.59 0.68
CA LYS A 126 14.82 0.51 1.24
C LYS A 126 13.74 1.04 0.28
N HIS A 127 13.94 0.93 -1.04
CA HIS A 127 13.01 1.41 -2.06
C HIS A 127 11.64 0.69 -2.05
N PHE A 128 11.61 -0.61 -1.75
CA PHE A 128 10.36 -1.39 -1.68
C PHE A 128 9.40 -0.85 -0.62
N GLY A 129 9.95 -0.29 0.47
CA GLY A 129 9.15 0.30 1.54
C GLY A 129 8.33 1.52 1.10
N VAL A 130 8.82 2.29 0.13
CA VAL A 130 8.11 3.48 -0.41
C VAL A 130 7.14 3.06 -1.50
N LEU A 131 7.53 2.13 -2.37
CA LEU A 131 6.67 1.58 -3.44
C LEU A 131 5.34 1.04 -2.89
N MET A 132 5.37 0.23 -1.83
CA MET A 132 4.14 -0.31 -1.22
C MET A 132 3.23 0.79 -0.68
N LEU A 133 3.79 1.84 -0.08
CA LEU A 133 3.02 2.99 0.41
C LEU A 133 2.39 3.79 -0.73
N THR A 134 3.08 3.91 -1.87
CA THR A 134 2.53 4.55 -3.05
C THR A 134 1.37 3.73 -3.64
N ILE A 135 1.50 2.41 -3.73
CA ILE A 135 0.40 1.53 -4.17
C ILE A 135 -0.80 1.67 -3.23
N LEU A 136 -0.56 1.66 -1.91
CA LEU A 136 -1.60 1.87 -0.90
C LEU A 136 -2.31 3.23 -1.06
N ALA A 137 -1.55 4.31 -1.29
CA ALA A 137 -2.11 5.63 -1.53
C ALA A 137 -2.94 5.71 -2.82
N VAL A 138 -2.52 5.02 -3.90
CA VAL A 138 -3.27 4.93 -5.15
C VAL A 138 -4.58 4.19 -4.94
N ILE A 139 -4.57 3.06 -4.21
CA ILE A 139 -5.78 2.31 -3.86
C ILE A 139 -6.71 3.16 -2.97
N GLY A 140 -6.17 3.86 -1.97
CA GLY A 140 -6.92 4.79 -1.13
C GLY A 140 -7.58 5.91 -1.95
N THR A 141 -6.87 6.48 -2.91
CA THR A 141 -7.42 7.51 -3.82
C THR A 141 -8.53 6.93 -4.70
N LYS A 142 -8.36 5.71 -5.22
CA LYS A 142 -9.38 5.01 -6.00
C LYS A 142 -10.66 4.80 -5.21
N LEU A 143 -10.53 4.39 -3.95
CA LEU A 143 -11.65 4.22 -3.01
C LEU A 143 -12.37 5.54 -2.70
N LEU A 144 -11.62 6.64 -2.54
CA LEU A 144 -12.21 7.98 -2.43
C LEU A 144 -13.06 8.31 -3.65
N VAL A 145 -12.55 8.08 -4.85
CA VAL A 145 -13.26 8.38 -6.10
C VAL A 145 -14.53 7.53 -6.21
N ASP A 146 -14.42 6.21 -6.06
CA ASP A 146 -15.57 5.30 -6.08
C ASP A 146 -16.60 5.63 -4.99
N GLY A 147 -16.14 6.05 -3.82
CA GLY A 147 -16.98 6.47 -2.71
C GLY A 147 -17.79 7.74 -2.97
N THR A 148 -17.39 8.58 -3.93
CA THR A 148 -18.17 9.76 -4.36
C THR A 148 -19.29 9.44 -5.36
N GLY A 149 -19.45 8.17 -5.75
CA GLY A 149 -20.37 7.75 -6.82
C GLY A 149 -19.81 7.88 -8.23
N SER A 150 -18.55 8.30 -8.36
CA SER A 150 -17.81 8.31 -9.64
C SER A 150 -17.02 7.02 -9.77
N HIS A 151 -17.14 6.31 -10.89
CA HIS A 151 -16.40 5.06 -11.07
C HIS A 151 -14.97 5.30 -11.58
N PHE A 152 -13.98 4.87 -10.81
CA PHE A 152 -12.59 4.77 -11.24
C PHE A 152 -12.36 3.46 -11.98
N SER A 153 -11.79 3.54 -13.19
CA SER A 153 -11.57 2.34 -14.02
C SER A 153 -10.54 1.39 -13.39
N ASN A 154 -10.93 0.14 -13.15
CA ASN A 154 -10.02 -0.89 -12.63
C ASN A 154 -8.83 -1.15 -13.57
N GLY A 155 -9.02 -1.00 -14.88
CA GLY A 155 -7.93 -1.08 -15.86
C GLY A 155 -6.91 0.04 -15.70
N LEU A 156 -7.38 1.26 -15.38
CA LEU A 156 -6.51 2.39 -15.06
C LEU A 156 -5.71 2.15 -13.78
N LEU A 157 -6.34 1.58 -12.74
CA LEU A 157 -5.65 1.22 -11.49
C LEU A 157 -4.51 0.23 -11.76
N ILE A 158 -4.78 -0.85 -12.49
CA ILE A 158 -3.77 -1.86 -12.83
C ILE A 158 -2.65 -1.22 -13.65
N PHE A 159 -2.99 -0.37 -14.61
CA PHE A 159 -1.99 0.35 -15.41
C PHE A 159 -1.07 1.22 -14.54
N ILE A 160 -1.62 1.98 -13.59
CA ILE A 160 -0.83 2.80 -12.66
C ILE A 160 0.10 1.91 -11.82
N ILE A 161 -0.41 0.82 -11.24
CA ILE A 161 0.40 -0.11 -10.45
C ILE A 161 1.52 -0.72 -11.30
N CYS A 162 1.23 -1.14 -12.53
CA CYS A 162 2.25 -1.66 -13.45
C CYS A 162 3.36 -0.64 -13.74
N VAL A 163 2.99 0.63 -14.00
CA VAL A 163 3.98 1.70 -14.22
C VAL A 163 4.84 1.93 -12.97
N LEU A 164 4.24 1.94 -11.78
CA LEU A 164 4.97 2.07 -10.52
C LEU A 164 5.97 0.93 -10.30
N LEU A 165 5.55 -0.32 -10.56
CA LEU A 165 6.41 -1.49 -10.45
C LEU A 165 7.55 -1.47 -11.47
N ILE A 166 7.29 -1.07 -12.72
CA ILE A 166 8.33 -0.95 -13.75
C ILE A 166 9.34 0.13 -13.36
N ASN A 167 8.88 1.28 -12.87
CA ASN A 167 9.75 2.36 -12.45
C ASN A 167 10.67 1.92 -11.30
N ASP A 168 10.12 1.27 -10.27
CA ASP A 168 10.92 0.76 -9.15
C ASP A 168 11.91 -0.33 -9.59
N ALA A 169 11.48 -1.25 -10.45
CA ALA A 169 12.36 -2.28 -11.02
C ALA A 169 13.51 -1.67 -11.84
N ALA A 170 13.23 -0.63 -12.63
CA ALA A 170 14.25 0.10 -13.38
C ALA A 170 15.25 0.79 -12.45
N GLN A 171 14.78 1.44 -11.39
CA GLN A 171 15.65 2.05 -10.37
C GLN A 171 16.53 0.98 -9.69
N ALA A 172 15.94 -0.14 -9.28
CA ALA A 172 16.67 -1.25 -8.68
C ALA A 172 17.76 -1.84 -9.60
N LEU A 173 17.54 -1.85 -10.93
CA LEU A 173 18.55 -2.28 -11.91
C LEU A 173 19.67 -1.24 -12.06
N ILE A 174 19.33 0.05 -12.07
CA ILE A 174 20.31 1.14 -12.13
C ILE A 174 21.20 1.12 -10.88
N ASP A 175 20.62 0.96 -9.70
CA ASP A 175 21.36 0.88 -8.44
C ASP A 175 22.32 -0.31 -8.42
N ARG A 176 21.89 -1.46 -8.95
CA ARG A 176 22.76 -2.65 -9.11
C ARG A 176 23.92 -2.41 -10.08
N ALA A 177 23.68 -1.69 -11.18
CA ALA A 177 24.71 -1.32 -12.15
C ALA A 177 25.69 -0.28 -11.60
N ALA A 178 25.23 0.62 -10.71
CA ALA A 178 26.07 1.58 -10.03
C ALA A 178 26.93 0.94 -8.91
N ALA A 179 26.43 -0.14 -8.28
CA ALA A 179 27.11 -0.85 -7.20
C ALA A 179 28.23 -1.81 -7.66
N THR A 180 28.39 -2.08 -8.97
CA THR A 180 29.53 -2.86 -9.47
C THR A 180 30.85 -2.08 -9.35
N PRO A 181 31.81 -2.51 -8.52
CA PRO A 181 33.07 -1.78 -8.35
C PRO A 181 33.87 -1.87 -9.64
N LYS A 182 34.27 -0.71 -10.17
CA LYS A 182 35.31 -0.59 -11.17
C LYS A 182 36.63 -1.05 -10.54
N ASN A 183 36.96 -2.33 -10.64
CA ASN A 183 38.33 -2.79 -10.45
C ASN A 183 38.75 -3.76 -11.57
N SER A 184 39.31 -3.20 -12.62
CA SER A 184 40.39 -3.82 -13.39
C SER A 184 41.02 -2.75 -14.28
N LYS A 185 42.35 -2.82 -14.39
CA LYS A 185 43.34 -1.87 -14.96
C LYS A 185 43.92 -0.95 -13.88
N ALA A 186 44.88 -1.47 -13.10
CA ALA A 186 46.31 -1.68 -13.46
C ALA A 186 47.07 -0.36 -13.52
#